data_AF-A0A0Q9NET0-F1
#
_entry.id   AF-A0A0Q9NET0-F1
#
_cell.length_a   1.000
_cell.length_b   1.000
_cell.length_c   1.000
_cell.angle_alpha   90.00
_cell.angle_beta   90.00
_cell.angle_gamma   90.00
#
_symmetry.space_group_name_H-M   'P 1'
#
loop_
_entity.id
_entity.type
_entity.pdbx_description
1 polymer ?
#
loop_
_entity_poly.entity_id
_entity_poly.type
_entity_poly.pdbx_seq_one_letter_code
_entity_poly.pdbx_strand_id
1 'polypeptide(L)' 'MKTIYENYRGFKINKDDSTYNAIHADRIIFTQSPLSQVLDSIDHYIDVTGISESSEDLSSFPQN' A
#
# COMPACT_ATOMS: atom_id res chain seq x y z
N MET A 1 6.65 0.67 19.57
CA MET A 1 5.90 -0.06 18.50
C MET A 1 4.74 -0.92 19.03
N LYS A 2 3.51 -0.66 18.57
CA LYS A 2 2.30 -1.46 18.80
C LYS A 2 1.63 -1.78 17.47
N THR A 3 1.34 -3.04 17.18
CA THR A 3 0.52 -3.40 16.00
C THR A 3 -0.93 -2.97 16.21
N ILE A 4 -1.47 -2.24 15.24
CA ILE A 4 -2.86 -1.76 15.25
C ILE A 4 -3.71 -2.46 14.19
N TYR A 5 -3.08 -2.95 13.11
CA TYR A 5 -3.70 -3.84 12.14
C TYR A 5 -2.75 -4.99 11.84
N GLU A 6 -3.20 -6.22 12.02
CA GLU A 6 -2.40 -7.40 11.67
C GLU A 6 -2.46 -7.72 10.17
N ASN A 7 -3.59 -7.43 9.52
CA ASN A 7 -3.77 -7.62 8.08
C ASN A 7 -4.79 -6.61 7.55
N TYR A 8 -4.30 -5.48 7.06
CA TYR A 8 -5.05 -4.48 6.31
C TYR A 8 -4.65 -4.58 4.85
N ARG A 9 -5.49 -5.22 4.04
CA ARG A 9 -5.26 -5.46 2.61
C ARG A 9 -3.88 -6.08 2.28
N GLY A 10 -3.42 -7.01 3.13
CA GLY A 10 -2.10 -7.64 2.99
C GLY A 10 -0.97 -6.92 3.73
N PHE A 11 -1.20 -5.71 4.26
CA PHE A 11 -0.22 -4.95 5.02
C PHE A 11 -0.45 -5.09 6.53
N LYS A 12 0.62 -5.25 7.30
CA LYS A 12 0.62 -5.13 8.75
C LYS A 12 0.92 -3.69 9.14
N ILE A 13 0.06 -3.05 9.93
CA ILE A 13 0.24 -1.66 10.35
C ILE A 13 0.65 -1.61 11.81
N ASN A 14 1.84 -1.05 12.05
CA ASN A 14 2.39 -0.81 13.38
C ASN A 14 2.40 0.68 13.68
N LYS A 15 1.88 1.08 14.84
CA LYS A 15 2.06 2.42 15.39
C LYS A 15 3.38 2.47 16.16
N ASP A 16 4.22 3.44 15.84
CA ASP A 16 5.43 3.73 16.61
C ASP A 16 5.42 5.18 17.05
N ASP A 17 5.38 5.43 18.36
CA ASP A 17 5.20 6.76 18.95
C ASP A 17 4.11 7.62 18.29
N SER A 18 4.47 8.43 17.31
CA SER A 18 3.59 9.34 16.56
C SER A 18 3.44 8.99 15.08
N THR A 19 4.12 7.96 14.59
CA THR A 19 4.09 7.51 13.19
C THR A 19 3.46 6.13 13.05
N TYR A 20 3.08 5.81 11.82
CA TYR A 20 2.48 4.54 11.44
C TYR A 20 3.32 3.93 10.33
N ASN A 21 3.66 2.66 10.51
CA ASN A 21 4.47 1.87 9.59
C ASN A 21 3.59 0.79 8.96
N ALA A 22 3.51 0.77 7.64
CA ALA A 22 2.90 -0.32 6.89
C ALA A 22 3.98 -1.30 6.44
N ILE A 23 3.79 -2.57 6.78
CA ILE A 23 4.74 -3.65 6.55
C ILE A 23 4.08 -4.66 5.61
N HIS A 24 4.73 -5.00 4.50
CA HIS A 24 4.30 -6.05 3.58
C HIS A 24 5.46 -7.00 3.33
N ALA A 25 5.21 -8.31 3.40
CA ALA A 25 6.24 -9.35 3.21
C ALA A 25 7.54 -9.07 4.00
N ASP A 26 7.40 -8.79 5.30
CA ASP A 26 8.50 -8.47 6.24
C ASP A 26 9.33 -7.20 5.90
N ARG A 27 8.79 -6.30 5.05
CA ARG A 27 9.43 -5.02 4.71
C ARG A 27 8.50 -3.84 4.99
N ILE A 28 9.04 -2.77 5.58
CA ILE A 28 8.31 -1.51 5.75
C ILE A 28 8.21 -0.85 4.37
N ILE A 29 6.98 -0.65 3.89
CA ILE A 29 6.69 -0.01 2.60
C ILE A 29 6.36 1.48 2.81
N PHE A 30 5.61 1.80 3.87
CA PHE A 30 5.22 3.17 4.18
C PHE A 30 5.52 3.50 5.64
N THR A 31 6.01 4.72 5.88
CA THR A 31 6.17 5.30 7.21
C THR A 31 5.64 6.72 7.17
N GLN A 32 4.43 6.95 7.69
CA GLN A 32 3.79 8.25 7.64
C GLN A 32 2.98 8.56 8.91
N SER A 33 2.57 9.81 9.05
CA SER A 33 1.66 10.28 10.08
C SER A 33 0.80 11.40 9.49
N PRO A 34 -0.52 11.40 9.66
CA PRO A 34 -1.35 10.49 10.47
C PRO A 34 -1.64 9.13 9.82
N LEU A 35 -2.29 8.23 10.57
CA LEU A 35 -2.68 6.89 10.11
C LEU A 35 -3.44 6.92 8.78
N SER A 36 -4.30 7.92 8.56
CA SER A 36 -5.06 8.04 7.31
C SER A 36 -4.16 8.07 6.08
N GLN A 37 -3.04 8.80 6.12
CA GLN A 37 -2.13 8.87 4.97
C GLN A 37 -1.49 7.51 4.66
N VAL A 38 -1.23 6.68 5.69
CA VAL A 38 -0.75 5.32 5.49
C VAL A 38 -1.81 4.45 4.84
N LEU A 39 -3.07 4.56 5.29
CA LEU A 39 -4.19 3.83 4.69
C LEU A 39 -4.41 4.24 3.22
N ASP A 40 -4.45 5.55 2.96
CA ASP A 40 -4.58 6.11 1.60
C ASP A 40 -3.43 5.64 0.69
N SER A 41 -2.19 5.63 1.20
CA SER A 41 -1.02 5.16 0.45
C SER A 41 -1.11 3.66 0.14
N ILE A 42 -1.61 2.85 1.08
CA ILE A 42 -1.83 1.41 0.86
C ILE A 42 -2.92 1.20 -0.20
N ASP A 43 -4.05 1.88 -0.09
CA ASP A 43 -5.14 1.77 -1.06
C ASP A 43 -4.67 2.18 -2.46
N HIS A 44 -3.95 3.30 -2.58
CA HIS A 44 -3.38 3.73 -3.86
C HIS A 44 -2.33 2.75 -4.39
N TYR A 45 -1.47 2.20 -3.53
CA TYR A 45 -0.49 1.20 -3.92
C TYR A 45 -1.15 -0.04 -4.48
N ILE A 46 -2.18 -0.55 -3.81
CA ILE A 46 -2.92 -1.74 -4.25
C ILE A 46 -3.70 -1.47 -5.52
N ASP A 47 -4.29 -0.29 -5.67
CA ASP A 47 -4.97 0.10 -6.90
C ASP A 47 -3.98 0.09 -8.08
N VAL A 48 -2.82 0.74 -7.93
CA VAL A 48 -1.78 0.78 -8.98
C VAL A 48 -1.15 -0.60 -9.24
N THR A 49 -0.84 -1.38 -8.20
CA THR A 49 -0.25 -2.71 -8.39
C THR A 49 -1.28 -3.70 -8.91
N GLY A 50 -2.52 -3.66 -8.44
CA GLY A 50 -3.64 -4.50 -8.90
C GLY A 50 -4.04 -4.21 -10.34
N ILE A 51 -3.94 -2.95 -10.77
CA ILE A 51 -4.01 -2.55 -12.17
C ILE A 51 -2.84 -3.17 -12.94
N SER A 52 -1.62 -3.21 -12.39
CA SER A 52 -0.46 -3.79 -13.10
C SER A 52 -0.55 -5.32 -13.31
N GLU A 53 -1.26 -6.06 -12.46
CA GLU A 53 -1.50 -7.51 -12.65
C GLU A 53 -2.68 -7.80 -13.58
N SER A 54 -3.48 -6.77 -13.92
CA SER A 54 -4.65 -6.87 -14.80
C SER A 54 -4.57 -5.98 -16.05
N SER A 55 -3.42 -5.32 -16.27
CA SER A 55 -3.14 -4.45 -17.43
C SER A 55 -2.02 -5.00 -18.32
N GLU A 56 -1.93 -6.33 -18.43
CA GLU A 56 -1.23 -6.95 -19.57
C GLU A 56 -2.14 -7.04 -20.81
N ASP A 57 -3.38 -6.55 -20.73
CA ASP A 57 -4.32 -6.48 -21.85
C ASP A 57 -4.87 -5.05 -21.91
N LEU A 58 -4.81 -4.39 -23.08
CA LEU A 58 -5.31 -3.04 -23.41
C LEU A 58 -4.33 -1.84 -23.39
N SER A 59 -3.11 -2.03 -23.88
CA SER A 59 -2.39 -0.92 -24.56
C SER A 59 -2.07 -1.25 -26.02
N SER A 60 -3.07 -1.77 -26.74
CA SER A 60 -3.15 -1.60 -28.20
C SER A 60 -3.74 -0.20 -28.46
N PHE A 61 -2.89 0.82 -28.50
CA PHE A 61 -3.24 2.11 -29.09
C PHE A 61 -2.46 2.27 -30.40
N PRO A 62 -3.12 2.68 -31.49
CA PRO A 62 -2.53 2.68 -32.82
C PRO A 62 -1.49 3.79 -32.94
N GLN A 63 -0.29 3.44 -33.40
CA GLN A 63 0.66 4.42 -33.89
C GLN A 63 0.16 4.96 -35.23
N ASN A 64 -0.12 6.27 -35.23
CA ASN A 64 -0.43 7.10 -36.39
C ASN A 64 0.64 7.00 -37.47
#